data_AF-A0A095D590-F1
#
_entry.id   AF-A0A095D590-F1
#
_cell.length_a   1.000
_cell.length_b   1.000
_cell.length_c   1.000
_cell.angle_alpha   90.00
_cell.angle_beta   90.00
_cell.angle_gamma   90.00
#
_symmetry.space_group_name_H-M   'P 1'
#
loop_
_entity.id
_entity.type
_entity.pdbx_description
1 polymer ?
#
loop_
_entity_poly.entity_id
_entity_poly.type
_entity_poly.pdbx_seq_one_letter_code
_entity_poly.pdbx_strand_id
1 'polypeptide(L)' 'MDMNELFYRHQMALMATRPLHGASARHADFDLSGHYADRIDAYRARRGMSKYFAEPANPAPPAGRPTIPHLPN' A
#
# COMPACT_ATOMS: atom_id res chain seq x y z
N MET A 1 11.56 17.48 -7.40
CA MET A 1 12.02 16.51 -6.38
C MET A 1 12.33 15.22 -7.09
N ASP A 2 13.45 14.61 -6.72
CA ASP A 2 13.83 13.28 -7.16
C ASP A 2 13.00 12.21 -6.42
N MET A 3 12.99 10.98 -6.94
CA MET A 3 12.31 9.84 -6.34
C MET A 3 12.78 9.59 -4.90
N ASN A 4 14.07 9.67 -4.63
CA ASN A 4 14.60 9.41 -3.28
C ASN A 4 14.05 10.42 -2.27
N GLU A 5 13.95 11.69 -2.67
CA GLU A 5 13.43 12.76 -1.81
C GLU A 5 11.93 12.60 -1.55
N LEU A 6 11.15 12.17 -2.55
CA LEU A 6 9.73 11.87 -2.38
C LEU A 6 9.51 10.72 -1.39
N PHE A 7 10.30 9.64 -1.48
CA PHE A 7 10.24 8.52 -0.54
C PHE A 7 10.62 8.92 0.88
N TYR A 8 11.70 9.67 1.05
CA TYR A 8 12.15 10.14 2.35
C TYR A 8 11.06 10.98 3.04
N ARG A 9 10.46 11.93 2.31
CA ARG A 9 9.37 12.77 2.83
C ARG A 9 8.11 11.97 3.17
N HIS A 10 7.77 10.97 2.37
CA HIS A 10 6.66 10.06 2.65
C HIS A 10 6.92 9.26 3.95
N GLN A 11 8.12 8.72 4.15
CA GLN A 11 8.48 8.02 5.39
C GLN A 11 8.41 8.93 6.61
N MET A 12 8.93 10.16 6.50
CA MET A 12 8.83 11.16 7.56
C MET A 12 7.37 11.50 7.90
N ALA A 13 6.51 11.63 6.88
CA ALA A 13 5.09 11.85 7.08
C ALA A 13 4.44 10.67 7.84
N LEU A 14 4.73 9.43 7.46
CA LEU A 14 4.24 8.25 8.18
C LEU A 14 4.69 8.20 9.65
N MET A 15 5.93 8.60 9.93
CA MET A 15 6.45 8.68 11.30
C MET A 15 5.77 9.78 12.12
N ALA A 16 5.49 10.94 11.50
CA ALA A 16 4.80 12.06 12.14
C ALA A 16 3.31 11.76 12.42
N THR A 17 2.69 10.94 11.58
CA THR A 17 1.25 10.59 11.70
C THR A 17 1.02 9.43 12.66
N ARG A 18 2.07 8.76 13.17
CA ARG A 18 1.92 7.65 14.13
C ARG A 18 1.62 8.23 15.51
N PRO A 19 0.37 8.14 16.01
CA PRO A 19 0.07 8.62 17.34
C PRO A 19 0.77 7.66 18.31
N LEU A 20 1.63 8.18 19.19
CA LEU A 20 1.89 7.51 20.46
C LEU A 20 0.51 7.26 21.07
N HIS A 21 0.13 5.99 21.17
CA HIS A 21 -1.16 5.48 21.67
C HIS A 21 -1.83 6.46 22.64
N GLY A 22 -2.89 7.17 22.21
CA GLY A 22 -3.85 7.76 23.15
C GLY A 22 -4.29 9.21 22.98
N ALA A 23 -3.71 10.03 22.10
CA ALA A 23 -4.15 11.42 21.98
C ALA A 23 -5.08 11.64 20.78
N SER A 24 -6.38 11.56 21.07
CA SER A 24 -7.44 12.10 20.22
C SER A 24 -7.17 13.58 19.93
N ALA A 25 -6.93 13.94 18.67
CA ALA A 25 -7.00 15.33 18.26
C ALA A 25 -7.46 15.40 16.81
N ARG A 26 -8.77 15.60 16.67
CA ARG A 26 -9.42 16.07 15.44
C ARG A 26 -8.86 17.45 15.10
N HIS A 27 -7.79 17.53 14.33
CA HIS A 27 -7.47 18.73 13.59
C HIS A 27 -7.65 18.45 12.11
N ALA A 28 -7.83 19.51 11.32
CA ALA A 28 -7.94 19.43 9.86
C ALA A 28 -6.59 18.95 9.27
N ASP A 29 -6.25 17.68 9.53
CA ASP A 29 -4.96 17.08 9.27
C ASP A 29 -4.85 16.85 7.78
N PHE A 30 -4.20 17.80 7.11
CA PHE A 30 -3.70 17.59 5.77
C PHE A 30 -2.92 16.28 5.75
N ASP A 31 -3.42 15.28 5.00
CA ASP A 31 -2.79 13.97 4.89
C ASP A 31 -1.48 14.11 4.11
N LEU A 32 -0.43 14.44 4.85
CA LEU A 32 0.91 14.62 4.34
C LEU A 32 1.42 13.29 3.73
N SER A 33 0.98 12.15 4.29
CA SER A 33 1.39 10.82 3.84
C SER A 33 0.77 10.50 2.47
N GLY A 34 -0.54 10.69 2.32
CA GLY A 34 -1.27 10.54 1.06
C GLY A 34 -0.80 11.52 -0.01
N HIS A 35 -0.55 12.78 0.37
CA HIS A 35 0.00 13.77 -0.56
C HIS A 35 1.32 13.33 -1.21
N TYR A 36 2.25 12.78 -0.42
CA TYR A 36 3.51 12.28 -0.96
C TYR A 36 3.33 10.96 -1.74
N ALA A 37 2.37 10.11 -1.37
CA ALA A 37 2.04 8.91 -2.14
C ALA A 37 1.57 9.25 -3.58
N ASP A 38 0.68 10.22 -3.73
CA ASP A 38 0.22 10.69 -5.05
C ASP A 38 1.37 11.24 -5.90
N ARG A 39 2.30 11.95 -5.27
CA ARG A 39 3.47 12.50 -5.98
C ARG A 39 4.45 11.41 -6.41
N ILE A 40 4.61 10.34 -5.63
CA ILE A 40 5.39 9.17 -6.00
C ILE A 40 4.77 8.49 -7.23
N ASP A 41 3.46 8.28 -7.21
CA ASP A 41 2.74 7.66 -8.33
C ASP A 41 2.79 8.52 -9.60
N ALA A 42 2.62 9.83 -9.49
CA ALA A 42 2.75 10.76 -10.60
C ALA A 42 4.18 10.78 -11.18
N TYR A 43 5.21 10.71 -10.33
CA TYR A 43 6.61 10.64 -10.78
C TYR A 43 6.88 9.35 -11.57
N ARG A 44 6.34 8.23 -11.09
CA ARG A 44 6.44 6.92 -11.77
C ARG A 44 5.72 6.89 -13.11
N ALA A 45 4.50 7.41 -13.17
CA ALA A 45 3.71 7.49 -14.40
C ALA A 45 4.45 8.28 -15.49
N ARG A 46 5.09 9.40 -15.13
CA ARG A 46 5.90 10.22 -16.05
C ARG A 46 7.15 9.50 -16.57
N ARG A 47 7.65 8.50 -15.85
CA ARG A 47 8.85 7.72 -16.19
C ARG A 47 8.54 6.34 -16.78
N GLY A 48 7.26 5.99 -16.94
CA GLY A 48 6.85 4.65 -17.39
C GLY A 48 7.19 3.53 -16.40
N MET A 49 7.40 3.87 -15.12
CA MET A 49 7.69 2.88 -14.09
C MET A 49 6.37 2.31 -13.54
N SER A 50 6.18 1.00 -13.66
CA SER A 50 5.01 0.31 -13.07
C SER A 50 5.01 0.45 -11.55
N LYS A 51 3.80 0.52 -10.95
CA LYS A 51 3.63 0.55 -9.50
C LYS A 51 4.31 -0.67 -8.87
N TYR A 52 5.18 -0.47 -7.89
CA TYR A 52 5.85 -1.56 -7.17
C TYR A 52 4.89 -2.37 -6.29
N PHE A 53 3.80 -1.73 -5.85
CA PHE A 53 2.65 -2.45 -5.32
C PHE A 53 1.77 -2.82 -6.51
N ALA A 54 2.05 -3.98 -7.10
CA ALA A 54 0.98 -4.72 -7.74
C ALA A 54 -0.09 -4.88 -6.66
N GLU A 55 -1.25 -4.25 -6.84
CA GLU A 55 -2.47 -4.67 -6.19
C GLU A 55 -2.48 -6.20 -6.32
N PRO A 56 -2.56 -6.97 -5.22
CA PRO A 56 -2.45 -8.42 -5.32
C PRO A 56 -3.51 -8.84 -6.32
N ALA A 57 -3.06 -9.27 -7.50
CA ALA A 57 -3.94 -9.79 -8.52
C ALA A 57 -4.71 -10.89 -7.81
N ASN A 58 -5.98 -10.62 -7.55
CA ASN A 58 -6.87 -11.41 -6.74
C ASN A 58 -6.59 -12.88 -7.05
N PRO A 59 -5.92 -13.65 -6.16
CA PRO A 59 -5.55 -15.01 -6.50
C PRO A 59 -6.87 -15.72 -6.76
N ALA A 60 -7.08 -16.13 -8.01
CA ALA A 60 -8.27 -16.84 -8.41
C ALA A 60 -8.56 -17.92 -7.36
N PRO A 61 -9.83 -18.10 -6.94
CA PRO A 61 -10.16 -19.05 -5.89
C PRO A 61 -9.55 -20.41 -6.25
N PRO A 62 -8.88 -21.10 -5.29
CA PRO A 62 -8.22 -22.35 -5.58
C PRO A 62 -9.24 -23.30 -6.21
N ALA A 63 -9.00 -23.66 -7.47
CA ALA A 63 -9.81 -24.61 -8.19
C ALA A 63 -9.84 -25.92 -7.39
N GLY A 64 -11.05 -26.32 -6.99
CA GLY A 64 -11.43 -27.69 -6.67
C GLY A 64 -10.57 -28.42 -5.63
N ARG A 65 -11.15 -28.66 -4.44
CA ARG A 65 -10.72 -29.76 -3.56
C ARG A 65 -10.56 -31.05 -4.39
N PRO A 66 -9.43 -31.77 -4.34
CA PRO A 66 -9.37 -33.11 -4.90
C PRO A 66 -10.32 -34.00 -4.10
N THR A 67 -11.38 -34.48 -4.75
CA THR A 67 -12.26 -35.51 -4.20
C THR A 67 -11.45 -36.79 -4.04
N ILE A 68 -11.12 -37.13 -2.81
CA ILE A 68 -10.53 -38.42 -2.45
C ILE A 68 -11.59 -39.50 -2.76
N PRO A 69 -11.31 -40.49 -3.62
CA PRO A 69 -12.28 -41.56 -3.85
C PRO A 69 -12.42 -42.39 -2.55
N HIS A 70 -13.65 -42.43 -2.05
CA HIS A 70 -14.07 -43.26 -0.93
C HIS A 70 -13.96 -44.74 -1.33
N LEU A 71 -12.99 -45.46 -0.77
CA LEU A 71 -12.91 -46.92 -0.89
C LEU A 71 -14.07 -47.54 -0.09
N PRO A 72 -14.92 -48.41 -0.69
CA PRO A 72 -15.92 -49.13 0.09
C PRO A 72 -15.26 -50.22 0.96
N ASN A 73 -15.93 -50.48 2.08
CA ASN A 73 -15.59 -51.35 3.21
C ASN A 73 -15.10 -52.74 2.83
#